data_AF-A0A3N5NBD0-F1
#
_entry.id   AF-A0A3N5NBD0-F1
#
_cell.length_a   1.000
_cell.length_b   1.000
_cell.length_c   1.000
_cell.angle_alpha   90.00
_cell.angle_beta   90.00
_cell.angle_gamma   90.00
#
_symmetry.space_group_name_H-M   'P 1'
#
loop_
_entity.id
_entity.type
_entity.pdbx_description
1 polymer ?
#
loop_
_entity_poly.entity_id
_entity_poly.type
_entity_poly.pdbx_seq_one_letter_code
_entity_poly.pdbx_strand_id
1 'polypeptide(L)'
;MPRRHAKPGVQPVYRTKPLQPHLEDSYAARAKKGQSTVCPDCKAVFQAGRWQWLPEPPAAHHERCPACRRIHDSLPAGYVKLEGAFFEQHREEVLALVRNLEQKEKAEHPLQRLMTIAEDEGGLLVTTTDSHLARSIGEALRHAYHGELEIHYNPDDNLVRVHWKR
;
A
#
# COMPACT_ATOMS: atom_id res chain seq x y z
N MET A 1 -32.32 -17.16 -30.19
CA MET A 1 -32.05 -17.63 -28.81
C MET A 1 -30.62 -17.20 -28.44
N PRO A 2 -30.40 -16.09 -27.72
CA PRO A 2 -29.05 -15.61 -27.45
C PRO A 2 -28.42 -16.36 -26.25
N ARG A 3 -27.19 -16.82 -26.45
CA ARG A 3 -26.34 -17.45 -25.42
C ARG A 3 -25.87 -16.37 -24.45
N ARG A 4 -26.19 -16.52 -23.16
CA ARG A 4 -25.66 -15.66 -22.08
C ARG A 4 -24.25 -16.12 -21.74
N HIS A 5 -23.28 -15.24 -21.95
CA HIS A 5 -21.92 -15.39 -21.45
C HIS A 5 -21.92 -15.41 -19.92
N ALA A 6 -21.28 -16.41 -19.33
CA ALA A 6 -21.08 -16.53 -17.90
C ALA A 6 -20.03 -15.51 -17.41
N LYS A 7 -20.36 -14.74 -16.37
CA LYS A 7 -19.42 -13.89 -15.64
C LYS A 7 -18.56 -14.76 -14.70
N PRO A 8 -17.23 -14.63 -14.66
CA PRO A 8 -16.44 -15.33 -13.65
C PRO A 8 -16.53 -14.62 -12.29
N GLY A 9 -17.11 -15.34 -11.32
CA GLY A 9 -16.72 -15.37 -9.90
C GLY A 9 -16.47 -14.06 -9.17
N VAL A 10 -17.55 -13.40 -8.75
CA VAL A 10 -17.51 -12.38 -7.68
C VAL A 10 -17.92 -13.06 -6.38
N GLN A 11 -17.02 -13.10 -5.40
CA GLN A 11 -17.34 -13.49 -4.02
C GLN A 11 -16.90 -12.36 -3.09
N PRO A 12 -17.82 -11.59 -2.48
CA PRO A 12 -17.47 -10.63 -1.46
C PRO A 12 -17.13 -11.39 -0.18
N VAL A 13 -15.86 -11.38 0.23
CA VAL A 13 -15.44 -12.03 1.48
C VAL A 13 -15.46 -11.00 2.61
N TYR A 14 -16.62 -10.87 3.26
CA TYR A 14 -16.68 -10.28 4.59
C TYR A 14 -16.70 -11.39 5.66
N ARG A 15 -15.77 -11.24 6.62
CA ARG A 15 -15.59 -11.94 7.90
C ARG A 15 -14.76 -13.23 7.97
N THR A 16 -13.75 -13.12 8.85
CA THR A 16 -13.06 -14.17 9.63
C THR A 16 -12.39 -15.27 8.82
N LYS A 17 -11.39 -14.90 8.01
CA LYS A 17 -10.39 -15.89 7.58
C LYS A 17 -9.30 -15.98 8.67
N PRO A 18 -8.94 -17.18 9.17
CA PRO A 18 -7.75 -17.33 9.99
C PRO A 18 -6.54 -16.79 9.22
N LEU A 19 -5.61 -16.13 9.92
CA LEU A 19 -4.37 -15.59 9.37
C LEU A 19 -3.65 -16.71 8.60
N GLN A 20 -3.78 -16.71 7.27
CA GLN A 20 -3.05 -17.64 6.42
C GLN A 20 -1.57 -17.24 6.46
N PRO A 21 -0.63 -18.21 6.47
CA PRO A 21 0.79 -17.92 6.52
C PRO A 21 1.16 -17.00 5.35
N HIS A 22 1.74 -15.85 5.69
CA HIS A 22 2.15 -14.81 4.78
C HIS A 22 3.07 -15.42 3.71
N LEU A 23 2.64 -15.43 2.44
CA LEU A 23 3.55 -15.72 1.34
C LEU A 23 4.66 -14.67 1.43
N GLU A 24 5.91 -15.09 1.61
CA GLU A 24 7.02 -14.16 1.80
C GLU A 24 7.11 -13.24 0.58
N ASP A 25 6.82 -11.96 0.81
CA ASP A 25 6.96 -10.91 -0.18
C ASP A 25 8.36 -10.96 -0.82
N SER A 26 8.46 -11.02 -2.14
CA SER A 26 9.75 -11.02 -2.85
C SER A 26 10.58 -9.76 -2.57
N TYR A 27 9.92 -8.69 -2.12
CA TYR A 27 10.54 -7.46 -1.63
C TYR A 27 10.75 -7.44 -0.11
N ALA A 28 10.20 -8.36 0.68
CA ALA A 28 10.55 -8.48 2.09
C ALA A 28 12.05 -8.74 2.21
N ALA A 29 12.67 -8.11 3.21
CA ALA A 29 14.11 -8.19 3.41
C ALA A 29 14.50 -9.65 3.70
N ARG A 30 15.06 -10.34 2.69
CA ARG A 30 15.68 -11.64 2.90
C ARG A 30 16.95 -11.45 3.73
N ALA A 31 16.89 -11.96 4.95
CA ALA A 31 17.99 -12.48 5.76
C ALA A 31 18.88 -11.52 6.59
N LYS A 32 19.45 -12.15 7.62
CA LYS A 32 20.40 -11.70 8.65
C LYS A 32 21.50 -10.79 8.11
N LYS A 33 21.33 -9.48 8.26
CA LYS A 33 22.40 -8.49 8.05
C LYS A 33 23.09 -8.24 9.38
N GLY A 34 24.31 -8.75 9.53
CA GLY A 34 25.13 -8.55 10.73
C GLY A 34 25.69 -7.13 10.88
N GLN A 35 25.48 -6.25 9.89
CA GLN A 35 25.99 -4.88 9.87
C GLN A 35 24.88 -3.91 9.44
N SER A 36 24.85 -2.71 10.02
CA SER A 36 23.86 -1.68 9.72
C SER A 36 23.90 -1.30 8.24
N THR A 37 22.72 -1.20 7.60
CA THR A 37 22.58 -0.93 6.16
C THR A 37 21.78 0.35 5.94
N VAL A 38 22.14 1.19 4.97
CA VAL A 38 21.46 2.45 4.65
C VAL A 38 20.94 2.38 3.22
N CYS A 39 19.73 2.88 3.00
CA CYS A 39 19.18 3.01 1.66
C CYS A 39 19.81 4.22 0.95
N PRO A 40 20.49 4.05 -0.20
CA PRO A 40 21.13 5.16 -0.89
C PRO A 40 20.13 6.24 -1.34
N ASP A 41 18.89 5.86 -1.68
CA ASP A 41 17.89 6.77 -2.25
C ASP A 41 17.12 7.57 -1.18
N CYS A 42 16.72 6.94 -0.08
CA CYS A 42 15.89 7.58 0.95
C CYS A 42 16.54 7.72 2.31
N LYS A 43 17.75 7.18 2.50
CA LYS A 43 18.52 7.21 3.76
C LYS A 43 17.88 6.48 4.96
N ALA A 44 16.82 5.71 4.75
CA ALA A 44 16.33 4.79 5.79
C ALA A 44 17.44 3.80 6.19
N VAL A 45 17.56 3.51 7.48
CA VAL A 45 18.60 2.66 8.04
C VAL A 45 18.00 1.34 8.53
N PHE A 46 18.54 0.22 8.07
CA PHE A 46 18.27 -1.11 8.58
C PHE A 46 19.17 -1.41 9.77
N GLN A 47 18.56 -1.51 10.95
CA GLN A 47 19.23 -1.84 12.20
C GLN A 47 18.28 -2.68 13.07
N ALA A 48 18.83 -3.69 13.76
CA ALA A 48 18.06 -4.58 14.64
C ALA A 48 16.85 -5.25 13.93
N GLY A 49 17.02 -5.65 12.67
CA GLY A 49 16.00 -6.39 11.93
C GLY A 49 14.89 -5.56 11.29
N ARG A 50 14.93 -4.22 11.39
CA ARG A 50 13.90 -3.32 10.84
C ARG A 50 14.50 -2.07 10.20
N TRP A 51 13.79 -1.49 9.23
CA TRP A 51 14.11 -0.20 8.63
C TRP A 51 13.54 0.94 9.47
N GLN A 52 14.36 1.96 9.78
CA GLN A 52 14.02 3.09 10.65
C GLN A 52 14.61 4.39 10.08
N TRP A 53 14.06 5.53 10.49
CA TRP A 53 14.71 6.83 10.28
C TRP A 53 15.74 7.06 11.39
N LEU A 54 17.00 6.82 11.09
CA LEU A 54 18.12 7.02 11.99
C LEU A 54 19.24 7.76 11.26
N PRO A 55 20.15 8.43 11.99
CA PRO A 55 21.39 8.91 11.41
C PRO A 55 22.17 7.77 10.75
N GLU A 56 22.87 8.08 9.65
CA GLU A 56 23.72 7.11 8.95
C GLU A 56 24.85 6.64 9.88
N PRO A 57 24.95 5.33 10.18
CA PRO A 57 26.02 4.82 11.02
C PRO A 57 27.37 4.85 10.27
N PRO A 58 28.49 5.00 10.99
CA PRO A 58 29.81 4.91 10.38
C PRO A 58 30.04 3.53 9.75
N ALA A 59 30.63 3.50 8.56
CA ALA A 59 30.88 2.28 7.78
C ALA A 59 29.62 1.44 7.47
N ALA A 60 28.49 2.11 7.21
CA ALA A 60 27.26 1.43 6.79
C ALA A 60 27.39 0.79 5.41
N HIS A 61 26.75 -0.37 5.24
CA HIS A 61 26.50 -0.94 3.91
C HIS A 61 25.41 -0.14 3.21
N HIS A 62 25.48 -0.04 1.88
CA HIS A 62 24.44 0.64 1.11
C HIS A 62 23.62 -0.37 0.33
N GLU A 63 22.30 -0.41 0.59
CA GLU A 63 21.38 -1.27 -0.14
C GLU A 63 20.00 -0.62 -0.22
N ARG A 64 19.39 -0.66 -1.41
CA ARG A 64 18.06 -0.09 -1.63
C ARG A 64 17.00 -0.79 -0.79
N CYS A 65 16.25 -0.02 0.00
CA CYS A 65 15.18 -0.57 0.84
C CYS A 65 14.03 -1.13 0.00
N PRO A 66 13.22 -2.06 0.54
CA PRO A 66 12.07 -2.65 -0.14
C PRO A 66 11.14 -1.63 -0.83
N ALA A 67 10.80 -0.52 -0.15
CA ALA A 67 9.93 0.50 -0.68
C ALA A 67 10.54 1.25 -1.88
N CYS A 68 11.83 1.61 -1.80
CA CYS A 68 12.53 2.23 -2.93
C CYS A 68 12.69 1.28 -4.11
N ARG A 69 12.87 -0.03 -3.86
CA ARG A 69 12.89 -1.04 -4.94
C ARG A 69 11.54 -1.11 -5.65
N ARG A 70 10.43 -1.17 -4.92
CA ARG A 70 9.07 -1.14 -5.50
C ARG A 70 8.79 0.11 -6.33
N ILE A 71 9.17 1.28 -5.81
CA ILE A 71 9.01 2.55 -6.52
C ILE A 71 9.81 2.53 -7.83
N HIS A 72 11.06 2.07 -7.77
CA HIS A 72 11.91 1.97 -8.96
C HIS A 72 11.33 1.01 -10.01
N ASP A 73 10.84 -0.15 -9.57
CA ASP A 73 10.33 -1.19 -10.47
C ASP A 73 8.87 -0.95 -10.89
N SER A 74 8.21 0.08 -10.33
CA SER A 74 6.79 0.38 -10.54
C SER A 74 5.88 -0.83 -10.25
N LEU A 75 6.20 -1.58 -9.18
CA LEU A 75 5.46 -2.76 -8.72
C LEU A 75 4.84 -2.51 -7.33
N PRO A 76 3.59 -2.01 -7.26
CA PRO A 76 2.90 -1.73 -6.01
C PRO A 76 2.57 -2.98 -5.20
N ALA A 77 2.50 -2.82 -3.87
CA ALA A 77 1.91 -3.82 -2.96
C ALA A 77 0.43 -3.52 -2.67
N GLY A 78 -0.05 -2.33 -2.99
CA GLY A 78 -1.43 -1.95 -2.80
C GLY A 78 -1.95 -1.00 -3.87
N TYR A 79 -3.23 -1.18 -4.22
CA TYR A 79 -4.01 -0.27 -5.04
C TYR A 79 -5.19 0.23 -4.23
N VAL A 80 -5.48 1.52 -4.33
CA VAL A 80 -6.67 2.14 -3.74
C VAL A 80 -7.37 2.94 -4.83
N LYS A 81 -8.53 2.44 -5.28
CA LYS A 81 -9.41 3.15 -6.21
C LYS A 81 -10.42 3.97 -5.41
N LEU A 82 -10.48 5.26 -5.72
CA LEU A 82 -11.38 6.24 -5.11
C LEU A 82 -12.33 6.73 -6.21
N GLU A 83 -13.64 6.61 -6.01
CA GLU A 83 -14.63 7.02 -7.01
C GLU A 83 -15.95 7.48 -6.38
N GLY A 84 -16.82 8.05 -7.22
CA GLY A 84 -18.17 8.45 -6.84
C GLY A 84 -18.35 9.98 -6.80
N ALA A 85 -19.61 10.40 -6.71
CA ALA A 85 -19.97 11.81 -6.86
C ALA A 85 -19.44 12.66 -5.69
N PHE A 86 -19.40 12.10 -4.48
CA PHE A 86 -18.81 12.78 -3.33
C PHE A 86 -17.30 12.91 -3.50
N PHE A 87 -16.61 11.85 -3.96
CA PHE A 87 -15.18 11.95 -4.23
C PHE A 87 -14.86 13.08 -5.22
N GLU A 88 -15.59 13.17 -6.34
CA GLU A 88 -15.37 14.23 -7.33
C GLU A 88 -15.58 15.64 -6.76
N GLN A 89 -16.55 15.81 -5.86
CA GLN A 89 -16.83 17.11 -5.22
C GLN A 89 -15.83 17.46 -4.10
N HIS A 90 -15.25 16.46 -3.43
CA HIS A 90 -14.39 16.62 -2.25
C HIS A 90 -12.96 16.09 -2.47
N ARG A 91 -12.53 16.08 -3.73
CA ARG A 91 -11.29 15.45 -4.17
C ARG A 91 -10.06 15.91 -3.37
N GLU A 92 -9.93 17.21 -3.16
CA GLU A 92 -8.76 17.79 -2.47
C GLU A 92 -8.71 17.37 -1.00
N GLU A 93 -9.86 17.34 -0.32
CA GLU A 93 -9.97 16.93 1.09
C GLU A 93 -9.64 15.45 1.25
N VAL A 94 -10.17 14.61 0.37
CA VAL A 94 -9.89 13.18 0.35
C VAL A 94 -8.39 12.94 0.10
N LEU A 95 -7.79 13.63 -0.86
CA LEU A 95 -6.36 13.52 -1.13
C LEU A 95 -5.49 14.02 0.02
N ALA A 96 -5.91 15.08 0.71
CA ALA A 96 -5.23 15.56 1.90
C ALA A 96 -5.26 14.50 3.00
N LEU A 97 -6.39 13.84 3.24
CA LEU A 97 -6.48 12.72 4.19
C LEU A 97 -5.50 11.60 3.84
N VAL A 98 -5.47 11.18 2.57
CA VAL A 98 -4.57 10.11 2.09
C VAL A 98 -3.10 10.47 2.33
N ARG A 99 -2.69 11.69 1.98
CA ARG A 99 -1.30 12.16 2.16
C ARG A 99 -0.93 12.35 3.63
N ASN A 100 -1.86 12.82 4.45
CA ASN A 100 -1.62 12.99 5.88
C ASN A 100 -1.46 11.65 6.59
N LEU A 101 -2.26 10.65 6.19
CA LEU A 101 -2.13 9.30 6.68
C LEU A 101 -0.78 8.69 6.28
N GLU A 102 -0.37 8.81 5.01
CA GLU A 102 0.96 8.33 4.61
C GLU A 102 2.08 9.00 5.40
N GLN A 103 2.06 10.33 5.57
CA GLN A 103 3.09 11.02 6.33
C GLN A 103 3.18 10.51 7.77
N LYS A 104 2.02 10.28 8.41
CA LYS A 104 1.94 9.73 9.76
C LYS A 104 2.53 8.31 9.83
N GLU A 105 2.07 7.41 8.96
CA GLU A 105 2.55 6.02 8.94
C GLU A 105 4.04 5.95 8.58
N LYS A 106 4.47 6.72 7.58
CA LYS A 106 5.86 6.77 7.12
C LYS A 106 6.82 7.22 8.21
N ALA A 107 6.41 8.11 9.11
CA ALA A 107 7.25 8.58 10.21
C ALA A 107 7.71 7.45 11.14
N GLU A 108 6.85 6.45 11.38
CA GLU A 108 7.17 5.27 12.19
C GLU A 108 7.61 4.07 11.33
N HIS A 109 7.13 4.00 10.10
CA HIS A 109 7.28 2.88 9.19
C HIS A 109 7.86 3.36 7.84
N PRO A 110 9.19 3.48 7.72
CA PRO A 110 9.83 4.01 6.52
C PRO A 110 9.48 3.31 5.22
N LEU A 111 8.95 2.08 5.26
CA LEU A 111 8.58 1.30 4.09
C LEU A 111 7.14 1.53 3.62
N GLN A 112 6.30 2.19 4.42
CA GLN A 112 4.92 2.51 4.08
C GLN A 112 4.87 3.86 3.37
N ARG A 113 4.72 3.85 2.05
CA ARG A 113 4.76 5.05 1.20
C ARG A 113 3.72 5.01 0.10
N LEU A 114 3.27 6.18 -0.32
CA LEU A 114 2.57 6.36 -1.59
C LEU A 114 3.60 6.26 -2.73
N MET A 115 3.20 5.58 -3.81
CA MET A 115 4.00 5.45 -5.04
C MET A 115 3.52 6.42 -6.11
N THR A 116 2.24 6.33 -6.47
CA THR A 116 1.65 7.14 -7.52
C THR A 116 0.21 7.48 -7.17
N ILE A 117 -0.21 8.66 -7.58
CA ILE A 117 -1.59 9.11 -7.56
C ILE A 117 -1.90 9.53 -9.00
N ALA A 118 -2.81 8.81 -9.66
CA ALA A 118 -3.15 9.04 -11.06
C ALA A 118 -4.66 9.09 -11.25
N GLU A 119 -5.11 9.86 -12.24
CA GLU A 119 -6.49 9.78 -12.72
C GLU A 119 -6.79 8.38 -13.26
N ASP A 120 -7.99 7.88 -13.00
CA ASP A 120 -8.51 6.63 -13.52
C ASP A 120 -9.94 6.85 -14.01
N GLU A 121 -10.47 5.98 -14.87
CA GLU A 121 -11.81 6.16 -15.43
C GLU A 121 -12.87 6.30 -14.32
N GLY A 122 -13.39 7.52 -14.16
CA GLY A 122 -14.42 7.87 -13.17
C GLY A 122 -13.91 8.06 -11.74
N GLY A 123 -12.61 8.27 -11.53
CA GLY A 123 -12.06 8.56 -10.21
C GLY A 123 -10.54 8.66 -10.18
N LEU A 124 -9.94 8.13 -9.10
CA LEU A 124 -8.52 8.24 -8.84
C LEU A 124 -7.94 6.89 -8.38
N LEU A 125 -6.77 6.57 -8.90
CA LEU A 125 -5.99 5.41 -8.48
C LEU A 125 -4.76 5.85 -7.67
N VAL A 126 -4.69 5.38 -6.44
CA VAL A 126 -3.52 5.53 -5.57
C VAL A 126 -2.81 4.19 -5.44
N THR A 127 -1.49 4.18 -5.54
CA THR A 127 -0.66 2.98 -5.36
C THR A 127 0.28 3.12 -4.17
N THR A 128 0.54 2.01 -3.47
CA THR A 128 1.34 1.99 -2.24
C THR A 128 2.43 0.93 -2.27
N THR A 129 3.53 1.19 -1.55
CA THR A 129 4.64 0.23 -1.39
C THR A 129 4.35 -0.87 -0.36
N ASP A 130 3.25 -0.73 0.38
CA ASP A 130 2.84 -1.60 1.48
C ASP A 130 1.32 -1.82 1.49
N SER A 131 0.90 -3.05 1.74
CA SER A 131 -0.51 -3.45 1.73
C SER A 131 -1.28 -2.93 2.94
N HIS A 132 -0.62 -2.80 4.11
CA HIS A 132 -1.27 -2.20 5.28
C HIS A 132 -1.58 -0.72 5.03
N LEU A 133 -0.69 0.04 4.39
CA LEU A 133 -0.98 1.44 4.06
C LEU A 133 -2.22 1.58 3.17
N ALA A 134 -2.34 0.76 2.12
CA ALA A 134 -3.53 0.79 1.23
C ALA A 134 -4.82 0.48 2.01
N ARG A 135 -4.79 -0.54 2.88
CA ARG A 135 -5.90 -0.88 3.76
C ARG A 135 -6.25 0.28 4.69
N SER A 136 -5.26 0.84 5.37
CA SER A 136 -5.43 1.95 6.32
C SER A 136 -6.05 3.17 5.64
N ILE A 137 -5.69 3.46 4.39
CA ILE A 137 -6.33 4.52 3.59
C ILE A 137 -7.83 4.25 3.44
N GLY A 138 -8.21 3.06 2.98
CA GLY A 138 -9.62 2.71 2.80
C GLY A 138 -10.42 2.77 4.10
N GLU A 139 -9.87 2.24 5.19
CA GLU A 139 -10.50 2.27 6.51
C GLU A 139 -10.66 3.72 7.03
N ALA A 140 -9.64 4.57 6.85
CA ALA A 140 -9.70 5.98 7.24
C ALA A 140 -10.75 6.77 6.43
N LEU A 141 -10.86 6.52 5.12
CA LEU A 141 -11.88 7.16 4.28
C LEU A 141 -13.29 6.74 4.68
N ARG A 142 -13.52 5.44 4.90
CA ARG A 142 -14.81 4.96 5.40
C ARG A 142 -15.13 5.50 6.79
N HIS A 143 -14.14 5.68 7.64
CA HIS A 143 -14.34 6.25 8.97
C HIS A 143 -14.70 7.74 8.90
N ALA A 144 -13.96 8.53 8.13
CA ALA A 144 -14.15 9.98 8.03
C ALA A 144 -15.37 10.38 7.21
N TYR A 145 -15.65 9.64 6.13
CA TYR A 145 -16.64 10.04 5.13
C TYR A 145 -17.72 8.97 4.88
N HIS A 146 -17.72 7.83 5.57
CA HIS A 146 -18.61 6.71 5.25
C HIS A 146 -18.43 6.22 3.80
N GLY A 147 -19.48 5.68 3.17
CA GLY A 147 -19.41 5.09 1.84
C GLY A 147 -19.13 3.60 1.84
N GLU A 148 -19.11 3.03 0.63
CA GLU A 148 -18.86 1.62 0.39
C GLU A 148 -17.35 1.37 0.34
N LEU A 149 -16.88 0.35 1.06
CA LEU A 149 -15.47 -0.04 1.10
C LEU A 149 -15.36 -1.53 0.82
N GLU A 150 -14.67 -1.87 -0.26
CA GLU A 150 -14.31 -3.23 -0.62
C GLU A 150 -12.79 -3.41 -0.52
N ILE A 151 -12.36 -4.53 0.07
CA ILE A 151 -10.94 -4.86 0.22
C ILE A 151 -10.73 -6.29 -0.25
N HIS A 152 -9.92 -6.43 -1.29
CA HIS A 152 -9.57 -7.71 -1.89
C HIS A 152 -8.09 -7.99 -1.68
N TYR A 153 -7.79 -9.16 -1.13
CA TYR A 153 -6.43 -9.65 -0.97
C TYR A 153 -6.14 -10.67 -2.08
N ASN A 154 -5.05 -10.47 -2.81
CA ASN A 154 -4.48 -11.54 -3.61
C ASN A 154 -3.28 -12.14 -2.84
N PRO A 155 -3.46 -13.28 -2.15
CA PRO A 155 -2.41 -13.88 -1.35
C PRO A 155 -1.22 -14.36 -2.19
N ASP A 156 -1.45 -14.69 -3.46
CA ASP A 156 -0.39 -15.20 -4.35
C ASP A 156 0.59 -14.09 -4.78
N ASP A 157 0.13 -12.83 -4.81
CA ASP A 157 0.92 -11.67 -5.26
C ASP A 157 1.37 -10.77 -4.09
N ASN A 158 1.02 -11.09 -2.85
CA ASN A 158 1.13 -10.18 -1.69
C ASN A 158 0.57 -8.77 -1.99
N LEU A 159 -0.56 -8.74 -2.70
CA LEU A 159 -1.17 -7.53 -3.23
C LEU A 159 -2.53 -7.29 -2.59
N VAL A 160 -2.83 -6.05 -2.24
CA VAL A 160 -4.18 -5.63 -1.82
C VAL A 160 -4.79 -4.67 -2.84
N ARG A 161 -6.09 -4.84 -3.11
CA ARG A 161 -6.90 -3.90 -3.87
C ARG A 161 -8.01 -3.39 -2.98
N VAL A 162 -8.02 -2.08 -2.78
CA VAL A 162 -9.03 -1.36 -2.01
C VAL A 162 -9.85 -0.55 -2.99
N HIS A 163 -11.16 -0.61 -2.84
CA HIS A 163 -12.10 0.20 -3.59
C HIS A 163 -12.99 0.94 -2.61
N TRP A 164 -12.96 2.27 -2.67
CA TRP A 164 -13.84 3.11 -1.87
C TRP A 164 -14.68 3.97 -2.78
N LYS A 165 -16.00 3.96 -2.54
CA LYS A 165 -16.97 4.66 -3.35
C LYS A 165 -17.92 5.51 -2.51
N ARG A 166 -18.04 6.78 -2.88
CA ARG A 166 -19.06 7.69 -2.35
C ARG A 166 -19.38 8.83 -3.32
#